data_AF-X1S7H8-F1
#
_entry.id   AF-X1S7H8-F1
#
_cell.length_a   1.000
_cell.length_b   1.000
_cell.length_c   1.000
_cell.angle_alpha   90.00
_cell.angle_beta   90.00
_cell.angle_gamma   90.00
#
_symmetry.space_group_name_H-M   'P 1'
#
loop_
_entity.id
_entity.type
_entity.pdbx_description
1 polymer ?
#
loop_
_entity_poly.entity_id
_entity_poly.type
_entity_poly.pdbx_seq_one_letter_code
_entity_poly.pdbx_strand_id
1 'polypeptide(L)'
;DIEYDVEATVQPVASLTKPEVRRVLEYFKMPNELVYRKAFPGPALSARIIGPVTSENLKFEKKVHDIVESTVDDYYTEKFGNPMIINDKGEQEPFQAFAVTTTDVLLRKVTGMINGQRTYEVPLSIKGEWDFKKLVHFSSQIKGYARILYELYESHEGIYDVIIRSINSIDARTASVTNLPIDLIEEIKYKLLEIPDTKNIYFDITPKPPATIEYV
;
A
#
# COMPACT_ATOMS: atom_id res chain seq x y z
N ASP A 1 -5.46 8.27 -34.71
CA ASP A 1 -5.40 6.86 -34.30
C ASP A 1 -4.06 6.27 -34.71
N ILE A 2 -3.39 5.57 -33.78
CA ILE A 2 -2.18 4.80 -34.09
C ILE A 2 -2.63 3.35 -34.20
N GLU A 3 -2.68 2.81 -35.42
CA GLU A 3 -2.89 1.38 -35.66
C GLU A 3 -1.54 0.66 -35.54
N TYR A 4 -1.47 -0.33 -34.67
CA TYR A 4 -0.33 -1.24 -34.57
C TYR A 4 -0.67 -2.51 -35.33
N ASP A 5 0.13 -2.84 -36.35
CA ASP A 5 0.06 -4.14 -37.02
C ASP A 5 0.89 -5.14 -36.21
N VAL A 6 0.22 -5.92 -35.35
CA VAL A 6 0.88 -6.88 -34.43
C VAL A 6 0.70 -8.29 -35.00
N GLU A 7 1.76 -8.83 -35.61
CA GLU A 7 1.74 -10.19 -36.19
C GLU A 7 1.57 -11.30 -35.13
N ALA A 8 2.20 -11.15 -33.96
CA ALA A 8 2.06 -12.08 -32.83
C ALA A 8 2.51 -11.48 -31.49
N THR A 9 1.90 -11.94 -30.40
CA THR A 9 2.32 -11.62 -29.02
C THR A 9 3.24 -12.72 -28.48
N VAL A 10 4.46 -12.37 -28.07
CA VAL A 10 5.40 -13.30 -27.43
C VAL A 10 5.40 -13.08 -25.91
N GLN A 11 5.22 -14.15 -25.13
CA GLN A 11 5.21 -14.11 -23.65
C GLN A 11 6.28 -15.06 -23.07
N PRO A 12 7.56 -14.65 -23.03
CA PRO A 12 8.70 -15.53 -22.74
C PRO A 12 8.68 -16.20 -21.35
N VAL A 13 7.94 -15.61 -20.41
CA VAL A 13 7.87 -16.05 -19.00
C VAL A 13 6.50 -16.63 -18.63
N ALA A 14 5.62 -16.88 -19.61
CA ALA A 14 4.25 -17.35 -19.35
C ALA A 14 4.20 -18.69 -18.59
N SER A 15 5.21 -19.55 -18.77
CA SER A 15 5.31 -20.84 -18.10
C SER A 15 6.00 -20.78 -16.73
N LEU A 16 6.49 -19.60 -16.31
CA LEU A 16 7.24 -19.45 -15.07
C LEU A 16 6.37 -18.89 -13.96
N THR A 17 6.49 -19.48 -12.78
CA THR A 17 5.95 -18.95 -11.53
C THR A 17 6.79 -17.75 -11.04
N LYS A 18 6.24 -16.94 -10.12
CA LYS A 18 6.96 -15.78 -9.55
C LYS A 18 8.32 -16.16 -8.92
N PRO A 19 8.44 -17.27 -8.14
CA PRO A 19 9.75 -17.71 -7.65
C PRO A 19 10.71 -18.15 -8.77
N GLU A 20 10.21 -18.74 -9.86
CA GLU A 20 11.04 -19.09 -11.02
C GLU A 20 11.57 -17.86 -11.76
N VAL A 21 10.72 -16.84 -11.93
CA VAL A 21 11.16 -15.56 -12.51
C VAL A 21 12.27 -14.94 -11.65
N ARG A 22 12.15 -14.98 -10.32
CA ARG A 22 13.21 -14.49 -9.41
C ARG A 22 14.53 -15.23 -9.61
N ARG A 23 14.51 -16.57 -9.68
CA ARG A 23 15.71 -17.38 -9.96
C ARG A 23 16.37 -17.02 -11.29
N VAL A 24 15.58 -16.70 -12.31
CA VAL A 24 16.09 -16.22 -13.60
C VAL A 24 16.77 -14.86 -13.45
N LEU A 25 16.16 -13.92 -12.72
CA LEU A 25 16.75 -12.59 -12.48
C LEU A 25 18.05 -12.70 -11.66
N GLU A 26 18.09 -13.56 -10.65
CA GLU A 26 19.30 -13.86 -9.86
C GLU A 26 20.41 -14.48 -10.72
N TYR A 27 20.06 -15.42 -11.61
CA TYR A 27 21.01 -16.00 -12.57
C TYR A 27 21.65 -14.93 -13.47
N PHE A 28 20.86 -13.94 -13.90
CA PHE A 28 21.35 -12.78 -14.64
C PHE A 28 22.05 -11.72 -13.77
N LYS A 29 22.21 -11.95 -12.47
CA LYS A 29 22.82 -11.02 -11.50
C LYS A 29 22.12 -9.65 -11.49
N MET A 30 20.80 -9.66 -11.67
CA MET A 30 20.01 -8.43 -11.54
C MET A 30 20.08 -7.90 -10.10
N PRO A 31 20.05 -6.57 -9.90
CA PRO A 31 19.97 -5.98 -8.56
C PRO A 31 18.83 -6.55 -7.73
N ASN A 32 19.03 -6.73 -6.42
CA ASN A 32 18.01 -7.25 -5.50
C ASN A 32 16.70 -6.44 -5.57
N GLU A 33 16.79 -5.12 -5.72
CA GLU A 33 15.65 -4.22 -5.89
C GLU A 33 14.77 -4.60 -7.10
N LEU A 34 15.35 -5.17 -8.17
CA LEU A 34 14.60 -5.66 -9.33
C LEU A 34 14.07 -7.07 -9.12
N VAL A 35 14.85 -7.95 -8.47
CA VAL A 35 14.44 -9.33 -8.16
C VAL A 35 13.21 -9.34 -7.24
N TYR A 36 13.23 -8.47 -6.24
CA TYR A 36 12.24 -8.40 -5.17
C TYR A 36 11.26 -7.24 -5.33
N ARG A 37 11.26 -6.56 -6.48
CA ARG A 37 10.37 -5.44 -6.76
C ARG A 37 8.92 -5.79 -6.44
N LYS A 38 8.27 -4.91 -5.68
CA LYS A 38 6.85 -5.04 -5.35
C LYS A 38 5.99 -4.80 -6.58
N ALA A 39 4.80 -5.39 -6.58
CA ALA A 39 3.83 -5.12 -7.63
C ALA A 39 3.43 -3.64 -7.59
N PHE A 40 3.42 -3.02 -8.75
CA PHE A 40 2.95 -1.65 -8.94
C PHE A 40 1.70 -1.67 -9.81
N PRO A 41 0.62 -0.96 -9.46
CA PRO A 41 -0.61 -1.00 -10.23
C PRO A 41 -0.41 -0.39 -11.63
N GLY A 42 -1.17 -0.87 -12.62
CA GLY A 42 -1.10 -0.38 -14.01
C GLY A 42 -1.33 1.14 -14.14
N PRO A 43 -2.38 1.72 -13.51
CA PRO A 43 -2.56 3.18 -13.44
C PRO A 43 -1.52 3.92 -12.57
N ALA A 44 -0.53 3.21 -12.02
CA ALA A 44 0.55 3.78 -11.24
C ALA A 44 0.04 4.58 -10.03
N LEU A 45 0.65 5.73 -9.75
CA LEU A 45 0.29 6.60 -8.62
C LEU A 45 -1.13 7.17 -8.73
N SER A 46 -1.76 7.17 -9.91
CA SER A 46 -3.14 7.63 -10.03
C SER A 46 -4.11 6.74 -9.26
N ALA A 47 -3.76 5.47 -9.02
CA ALA A 47 -4.54 4.53 -8.21
C ALA A 47 -4.42 4.79 -6.69
N ARG A 48 -3.57 5.74 -6.29
CA ARG A 48 -3.28 6.08 -4.89
C ARG A 48 -3.72 7.49 -4.53
N ILE A 49 -4.30 8.22 -5.47
CA ILE A 49 -4.88 9.53 -5.22
C ILE A 49 -6.40 9.36 -5.21
N ILE A 50 -7.03 9.58 -4.05
CA ILE A 50 -8.49 9.46 -3.93
C ILE A 50 -9.12 10.75 -4.43
N GLY A 51 -9.79 10.66 -5.59
CA GLY A 51 -10.42 11.78 -6.25
C GLY A 51 -9.71 12.18 -7.55
N PRO A 52 -9.93 13.41 -8.04
CA PRO A 52 -9.31 13.88 -9.27
C PRO A 52 -7.79 13.97 -9.16
N VAL A 53 -7.09 13.44 -10.16
CA VAL A 53 -5.62 13.53 -10.26
C VAL A 53 -5.23 14.85 -10.92
N THR A 54 -4.38 15.61 -10.25
CA THR A 54 -3.83 16.87 -10.72
C THR A 54 -2.31 16.80 -10.72
N SER A 55 -1.64 17.71 -11.44
CA SER A 55 -0.17 17.77 -11.40
C SER A 55 0.40 18.11 -10.03
N GLU A 56 -0.40 18.74 -9.17
CA GLU A 56 0.00 19.14 -7.82
C GLU A 56 -0.07 17.95 -6.87
N ASN A 57 -1.23 17.30 -6.76
CA ASN A 57 -1.40 16.15 -5.88
C ASN A 57 -0.56 14.94 -6.34
N LEU A 58 -0.29 14.80 -7.64
CA LEU A 58 0.62 13.77 -8.15
C LEU A 58 2.07 14.01 -7.72
N LYS A 59 2.54 15.26 -7.69
CA LYS A 59 3.88 15.60 -7.17
C LYS A 59 3.97 15.33 -5.68
N PHE A 60 2.92 15.64 -4.94
CA PHE A 60 2.81 15.35 -3.51
C PHE A 60 2.83 13.83 -3.26
N GLU A 61 1.92 13.08 -3.91
CA GLU A 61 1.82 11.62 -3.86
C GLU A 61 3.17 10.95 -4.15
N LYS A 62 3.90 11.41 -5.16
CA LYS A 62 5.22 10.85 -5.49
C LYS A 62 6.20 10.96 -4.32
N LYS A 63 6.23 12.09 -3.61
CA LYS A 63 7.14 12.31 -2.47
C LYS A 63 6.76 11.44 -1.28
N VAL A 64 5.48 11.43 -0.90
CA VAL A 64 5.04 10.66 0.27
C VAL A 64 5.09 9.16 0.00
N HIS A 65 4.82 8.74 -1.23
CA HIS A 65 4.95 7.34 -1.61
C HIS A 65 6.41 6.86 -1.51
N ASP A 66 7.36 7.64 -2.01
CA ASP A 66 8.78 7.32 -1.94
C ASP A 66 9.23 7.15 -0.48
N ILE A 67 8.82 8.05 0.42
CA ILE A 67 9.11 7.95 1.86
C ILE A 67 8.56 6.64 2.45
N VAL A 68 7.30 6.31 2.18
CA VAL A 68 6.66 5.11 2.74
C VAL A 68 7.30 3.84 2.18
N GLU A 69 7.52 3.76 0.88
CA GLU A 69 8.08 2.57 0.23
C GLU A 69 9.54 2.34 0.64
N SER A 70 10.39 3.36 0.52
CA SER A 70 11.82 3.28 0.87
C SER A 70 12.04 2.99 2.34
N THR A 71 11.35 3.68 3.25
CA THR A 71 11.55 3.47 4.70
C THR A 71 11.15 2.05 5.13
N VAL A 72 10.11 1.48 4.51
CA VAL A 72 9.76 0.07 4.75
C VAL A 72 10.79 -0.87 4.11
N ASP A 73 11.23 -0.60 2.88
CA ASP A 73 12.22 -1.45 2.20
C ASP A 73 13.58 -1.46 2.89
N ASP A 74 14.03 -0.31 3.38
CA ASP A 74 15.25 -0.16 4.15
C ASP A 74 15.15 -0.96 5.44
N TYR A 75 14.03 -0.87 6.18
CA TYR A 75 13.81 -1.67 7.38
C TYR A 75 13.94 -3.17 7.14
N TYR A 76 13.30 -3.70 6.08
CA TYR A 76 13.40 -5.12 5.77
C TYR A 76 14.80 -5.49 5.27
N THR A 77 15.44 -4.62 4.48
CA THR A 77 16.78 -4.87 3.93
C THR A 77 17.84 -4.89 5.03
N GLU A 78 17.81 -3.94 5.96
CA GLU A 78 18.73 -3.89 7.09
C GLU A 78 18.57 -5.12 8.01
N LYS A 79 17.33 -5.56 8.23
CA LYS A 79 17.03 -6.64 9.16
C LYS A 79 17.18 -8.05 8.56
N PHE A 80 16.90 -8.21 7.27
CA PHE A 80 16.76 -9.52 6.61
C PHE A 80 17.57 -9.65 5.32
N GLY A 81 18.28 -8.60 4.89
CA GLY A 81 19.09 -8.57 3.66
C GLY A 81 18.30 -8.39 2.36
N ASN A 82 16.97 -8.30 2.43
CA ASN A 82 16.07 -8.13 1.29
C ASN A 82 14.92 -7.18 1.66
N PRO A 83 14.31 -6.46 0.70
CA PRO A 83 13.21 -5.52 0.95
C PRO A 83 11.88 -6.22 1.33
N MET A 84 11.87 -7.55 1.36
CA MET A 84 10.74 -8.37 1.78
C MET A 84 11.25 -9.72 2.30
N ILE A 85 10.38 -10.41 3.03
CA ILE A 85 10.54 -11.80 3.43
C ILE A 85 9.34 -12.62 2.95
N ILE A 86 9.50 -13.94 3.01
CA ILE A 86 8.36 -14.86 3.03
C ILE A 86 8.11 -15.20 4.50
N ASN A 87 6.96 -14.83 5.04
CA ASN A 87 6.65 -15.07 6.45
C ASN A 87 6.29 -16.55 6.71
N ASP A 88 6.01 -16.88 7.97
CA ASP A 88 5.67 -18.23 8.43
C ASP A 88 4.40 -18.81 7.77
N LYS A 89 3.55 -17.95 7.19
CA LYS A 89 2.34 -18.33 6.45
C LYS A 89 2.58 -18.49 4.93
N GLY A 90 3.82 -18.31 4.48
CA GLY A 90 4.16 -18.33 3.05
C GLY A 90 3.75 -17.07 2.30
N GLU A 91 3.33 -16.01 2.99
CA GLU A 91 2.98 -14.73 2.38
C GLU A 91 4.24 -13.91 2.10
N GLN A 92 4.24 -13.15 1.01
CA GLN A 92 5.22 -12.09 0.85
C GLN A 92 4.89 -10.95 1.83
N GLU A 93 5.89 -10.55 2.60
CA GLU A 93 5.81 -9.52 3.64
C GLU A 93 6.94 -8.49 3.46
N PRO A 94 6.63 -7.21 3.14
CA PRO A 94 5.35 -6.73 2.66
C PRO A 94 5.12 -7.15 1.20
N PHE A 95 3.87 -7.45 0.85
CA PHE A 95 3.43 -7.60 -0.53
C PHE A 95 3.42 -6.25 -1.25
N GLN A 96 2.83 -5.25 -0.60
CA GLN A 96 2.89 -3.85 -1.01
C GLN A 96 2.94 -2.98 0.26
N ALA A 97 3.72 -1.90 0.21
CA ALA A 97 3.75 -0.83 1.20
C ALA A 97 3.78 0.50 0.46
N PHE A 98 2.76 1.35 0.63
CA PHE A 98 2.58 2.56 -0.16
C PHE A 98 1.79 3.63 0.59
N ALA A 99 1.92 4.87 0.11
CA ALA A 99 1.11 6.00 0.54
C ALA A 99 -0.14 6.11 -0.34
N VAL A 100 -1.19 6.73 0.20
CA VAL A 100 -2.40 7.12 -0.52
C VAL A 100 -2.73 8.55 -0.10
N THR A 101 -3.13 9.41 -1.03
CA THR A 101 -3.35 10.83 -0.76
C THR A 101 -4.72 11.34 -1.19
N THR A 102 -5.25 12.29 -0.43
CA THR A 102 -6.49 13.02 -0.71
C THR A 102 -6.59 14.26 0.18
N THR A 103 -7.64 15.08 0.07
CA THR A 103 -7.77 16.29 0.92
C THR A 103 -8.54 16.06 2.22
N ASP A 104 -9.53 15.16 2.21
CA ASP A 104 -10.40 14.85 3.35
C ASP A 104 -10.90 13.40 3.27
N VAL A 105 -10.06 12.45 3.66
CA VAL A 105 -10.27 11.01 3.45
C VAL A 105 -11.57 10.51 4.09
N LEU A 106 -11.95 11.07 5.24
CA LEU A 106 -13.15 10.67 5.99
C LEU A 106 -14.46 11.10 5.31
N LEU A 107 -14.41 11.98 4.31
CA LEU A 107 -15.56 12.42 3.52
C LEU A 107 -15.59 11.79 2.12
N ARG A 108 -14.57 11.00 1.75
CA ARG A 108 -14.45 10.37 0.44
C ARG A 108 -14.86 8.91 0.49
N LYS A 109 -15.63 8.48 -0.51
CA LYS A 109 -15.91 7.06 -0.72
C LYS A 109 -14.68 6.38 -1.30
N VAL A 110 -14.27 5.28 -0.68
CA VAL A 110 -13.13 4.46 -1.10
C VAL A 110 -13.57 3.03 -1.34
N THR A 111 -12.78 2.28 -2.12
CA THR A 111 -13.15 0.92 -2.49
C THR A 111 -13.01 -0.07 -1.34
N GLY A 112 -14.03 -0.92 -1.21
CA GLY A 112 -14.06 -2.12 -0.38
C GLY A 112 -14.60 -3.33 -1.16
N MET A 113 -14.75 -4.44 -0.47
CA MET A 113 -15.36 -5.67 -0.97
C MET A 113 -16.30 -6.27 0.06
N ILE A 114 -17.54 -6.55 -0.36
CA ILE A 114 -18.53 -7.29 0.44
C ILE A 114 -19.04 -8.44 -0.44
N ASN A 115 -18.94 -9.68 0.05
CA ASN A 115 -19.38 -10.88 -0.67
C ASN A 115 -18.82 -10.98 -2.11
N GLY A 116 -17.57 -10.56 -2.30
CA GLY A 116 -16.89 -10.56 -3.61
C GLY A 116 -17.28 -9.43 -4.56
N GLN A 117 -18.21 -8.55 -4.17
CA GLN A 117 -18.59 -7.36 -4.95
C GLN A 117 -17.89 -6.12 -4.42
N ARG A 118 -17.48 -5.23 -5.33
CA ARG A 118 -16.86 -3.95 -4.97
C ARG A 118 -17.91 -3.01 -4.36
N THR A 119 -17.56 -2.38 -3.25
CA THR A 119 -18.37 -1.37 -2.57
C THR A 119 -17.61 -0.06 -2.44
N TYR A 120 -18.34 1.03 -2.19
CA TYR A 120 -17.78 2.38 -2.08
C TYR A 120 -18.37 3.08 -0.86
N GLU A 121 -17.65 3.02 0.26
CA GLU A 121 -18.07 3.59 1.54
C GLU A 121 -16.98 4.52 2.09
N VAL A 122 -17.34 5.33 3.08
CA VAL A 122 -16.37 6.17 3.78
C VAL A 122 -15.55 5.34 4.77
N PRO A 123 -14.28 5.71 5.03
CA PRO A 123 -13.51 5.15 6.13
C PRO A 123 -14.00 5.63 7.49
N LEU A 124 -13.65 4.88 8.54
CA LEU A 124 -13.77 5.31 9.94
C LEU A 124 -12.38 5.60 10.50
N SER A 125 -12.17 6.79 11.08
CA SER A 125 -10.97 7.09 11.86
C SER A 125 -11.10 6.56 13.28
N ILE A 126 -10.03 6.00 13.83
CA ILE A 126 -9.91 5.63 15.24
C ILE A 126 -8.58 6.11 15.82
N LYS A 127 -8.55 6.32 17.13
CA LYS A 127 -7.36 6.66 17.90
C LYS A 127 -7.32 5.91 19.22
N GLY A 128 -6.14 5.67 19.76
CA GLY A 128 -5.97 4.96 21.02
C GLY A 128 -4.55 4.46 21.22
N GLU A 129 -4.39 3.44 22.06
CA GLU A 129 -3.12 2.73 22.19
C GLU A 129 -2.87 1.81 20.98
N TRP A 130 -1.61 1.75 20.54
CA TRP A 130 -1.22 0.84 19.47
C TRP A 130 -1.13 -0.60 19.97
N ASP A 131 -2.20 -1.36 19.75
CA ASP A 131 -2.22 -2.82 19.92
C ASP A 131 -2.63 -3.45 18.59
N PHE A 132 -1.64 -3.80 17.76
CA PHE A 132 -1.86 -4.31 16.41
C PHE A 132 -2.88 -5.45 16.35
N LYS A 133 -2.81 -6.41 17.29
CA LYS A 133 -3.70 -7.57 17.29
C LYS A 133 -5.14 -7.16 17.57
N LYS A 134 -5.37 -6.29 18.56
CA LYS A 134 -6.72 -5.79 18.86
C LYS A 134 -7.27 -4.92 17.73
N LEU A 135 -6.43 -4.04 17.18
CA LEU A 135 -6.80 -3.14 16.10
C LEU A 135 -7.22 -3.89 14.83
N VAL A 136 -6.43 -4.88 14.38
CA VAL A 136 -6.76 -5.69 13.21
C VAL A 136 -7.94 -6.63 13.48
N HIS A 137 -8.08 -7.16 14.69
CA HIS A 137 -9.27 -7.93 15.05
C HIS A 137 -10.54 -7.08 14.97
N PHE A 138 -10.50 -5.87 15.55
CA PHE A 138 -11.59 -4.91 15.47
C PHE A 138 -11.94 -4.56 14.01
N SER A 139 -10.93 -4.23 13.18
CA SER A 139 -11.15 -3.85 11.77
C SER A 139 -11.77 -4.97 10.93
N SER A 140 -11.50 -6.23 11.25
CA SER A 140 -12.08 -7.38 10.54
C SER A 140 -13.59 -7.58 10.80
N GLN A 141 -14.12 -7.00 11.87
CA GLN A 141 -15.52 -7.16 12.31
C GLN A 141 -16.43 -5.99 11.90
N ILE A 142 -15.88 -4.99 11.22
CA ILE A 142 -16.59 -3.74 10.93
C ILE A 142 -17.73 -3.98 9.95
N LYS A 143 -18.80 -3.21 10.11
CA LYS A 143 -19.93 -3.15 9.18
C LYS A 143 -20.22 -1.71 8.84
N GLY A 144 -20.58 -1.44 7.58
CA GLY A 144 -20.96 -0.10 7.12
C GLY A 144 -19.80 0.85 6.82
N TYR A 145 -18.55 0.40 6.93
CA TYR A 145 -17.36 1.18 6.58
C TYR A 145 -16.49 0.38 5.60
N ALA A 146 -15.83 1.08 4.66
CA ALA A 146 -14.93 0.42 3.72
C ALA A 146 -13.59 0.06 4.40
N ARG A 147 -13.12 0.94 5.31
CA ARG A 147 -11.80 0.87 5.94
C ARG A 147 -11.82 1.47 7.33
N ILE A 148 -10.91 1.00 8.19
CA ILE A 148 -10.55 1.64 9.45
C ILE A 148 -9.16 2.24 9.32
N LEU A 149 -9.07 3.52 9.61
CA LEU A 149 -7.84 4.29 9.59
C LEU A 149 -7.42 4.58 11.03
N TYR A 150 -6.26 4.09 11.43
CA TYR A 150 -5.66 4.45 12.71
C TYR A 150 -4.97 5.81 12.57
N GLU A 151 -5.39 6.78 13.37
CA GLU A 151 -4.87 8.15 13.37
C GLU A 151 -3.47 8.19 13.99
N LEU A 152 -2.49 8.62 13.20
CA LEU A 152 -1.11 8.82 13.63
C LEU A 152 -0.83 10.29 13.94
N TYR A 153 -1.48 11.19 13.20
CA TYR A 153 -1.34 12.63 13.35
C TYR A 153 -2.56 13.35 12.77
N GLU A 154 -2.99 14.40 13.45
CA GLU A 154 -4.05 15.30 13.01
C GLU A 154 -3.56 16.75 13.06
N SER A 155 -3.86 17.53 12.03
CA SER A 155 -3.61 18.97 11.98
C SER A 155 -4.74 19.73 11.32
N HIS A 156 -4.88 21.00 11.71
CA HIS A 156 -5.74 21.97 11.01
C HIS A 156 -5.00 22.69 9.88
N GLU A 157 -3.68 22.53 9.79
CA GLU A 157 -2.82 23.09 8.76
C GLU A 157 -2.41 21.99 7.76
N GLY A 158 -2.25 22.36 6.48
CA GLY A 158 -1.96 21.43 5.39
C GLY A 158 -3.15 21.21 4.46
N ILE A 159 -2.93 20.47 3.39
CA ILE A 159 -3.90 20.24 2.30
C ILE A 159 -4.27 18.76 2.20
N TYR A 160 -3.28 17.88 2.33
CA TYR A 160 -3.43 16.47 1.99
C TYR A 160 -3.36 15.55 3.21
N ASP A 161 -4.36 14.70 3.33
CA ASP A 161 -4.33 13.50 4.15
C ASP A 161 -3.45 12.45 3.46
N VAL A 162 -2.57 11.80 4.25
CA VAL A 162 -1.70 10.71 3.82
C VAL A 162 -2.10 9.44 4.57
N ILE A 163 -2.39 8.37 3.84
CA ILE A 163 -2.66 7.06 4.41
C ILE A 163 -1.52 6.10 4.06
N ILE A 164 -0.91 5.53 5.09
CA ILE A 164 0.09 4.46 4.98
C ILE A 164 -0.66 3.14 4.87
N ARG A 165 -0.44 2.41 3.78
CA ARG A 165 -1.01 1.09 3.52
C ARG A 165 0.11 0.06 3.38
N SER A 166 0.16 -0.92 4.28
CA SER A 166 1.09 -2.04 4.20
C SER A 166 0.36 -3.36 4.38
N ILE A 167 0.53 -4.28 3.42
CA ILE A 167 -0.17 -5.56 3.40
C ILE A 167 0.75 -6.73 3.05
N ASN A 168 0.39 -7.91 3.54
CA ASN A 168 0.97 -9.20 3.20
C ASN A 168 0.02 -10.00 2.31
N SER A 169 0.56 -10.79 1.38
CA SER A 169 -0.27 -11.66 0.53
C SER A 169 0.54 -12.73 -0.20
N ILE A 170 -0.13 -13.81 -0.60
CA ILE A 170 0.39 -14.81 -1.53
C ILE A 170 0.10 -14.41 -2.98
N ASP A 171 -1.16 -14.06 -3.28
CA ASP A 171 -1.69 -13.92 -4.65
C ASP A 171 -2.60 -12.71 -4.85
N ALA A 172 -2.61 -11.76 -3.91
CA ALA A 172 -3.46 -10.58 -3.87
C ALA A 172 -4.98 -10.85 -3.80
N ARG A 173 -5.47 -12.10 -3.69
CA ARG A 173 -6.91 -12.39 -3.51
C ARG A 173 -7.39 -11.99 -2.12
N THR A 174 -6.60 -12.37 -1.11
CA THR A 174 -6.73 -11.93 0.29
C THR A 174 -5.45 -11.25 0.73
N ALA A 175 -5.54 -10.35 1.69
CA ALA A 175 -4.36 -9.70 2.25
C ALA A 175 -4.55 -9.40 3.74
N SER A 176 -3.53 -9.71 4.53
CA SER A 176 -3.46 -9.29 5.92
C SER A 176 -2.70 -7.96 6.02
N VAL A 177 -2.95 -7.19 7.07
CA VAL A 177 -2.18 -5.97 7.35
C VAL A 177 -0.79 -6.39 7.83
N THR A 178 0.25 -5.73 7.35
CA THR A 178 1.62 -5.99 7.81
C THR A 178 1.78 -5.50 9.25
N ASN A 179 2.32 -6.36 10.13
CA ASN A 179 2.63 -5.99 11.52
C ASN A 179 3.95 -5.21 11.59
N LEU A 180 3.96 -4.00 11.02
CA LEU A 180 5.12 -3.12 11.10
C LEU A 180 5.33 -2.68 12.57
N PRO A 181 6.59 -2.63 13.06
CA PRO A 181 6.87 -2.09 14.38
C PRO A 181 6.36 -0.66 14.52
N ILE A 182 5.85 -0.30 15.70
CA ILE A 182 5.34 1.05 15.96
C ILE A 182 6.44 2.11 15.75
N ASP A 183 7.68 1.82 16.12
CA ASP A 183 8.82 2.73 15.93
C ASP A 183 9.06 3.06 14.44
N LEU A 184 8.87 2.08 13.55
CA LEU A 184 8.97 2.27 12.10
C LEU A 184 7.82 3.13 11.57
N ILE A 185 6.60 2.90 12.08
CA ILE A 185 5.43 3.69 11.69
C ILE A 185 5.60 5.14 12.15
N GLU A 186 6.14 5.35 13.35
CA GLU A 186 6.47 6.66 13.90
C GLU A 186 7.57 7.35 13.08
N GLU A 187 8.61 6.64 12.65
CA GLU A 187 9.64 7.17 11.76
C GLU A 187 9.04 7.67 10.43
N ILE A 188 8.21 6.84 9.78
CA ILE A 188 7.51 7.22 8.55
C ILE A 188 6.65 8.46 8.80
N LYS A 189 5.89 8.50 9.91
CA LYS A 189 5.09 9.66 10.29
C LYS A 189 5.94 10.92 10.37
N TYR A 190 7.06 10.92 11.08
CA TYR A 190 7.92 12.11 11.20
C TYR A 190 8.49 12.55 9.85
N LYS A 191 8.95 11.62 9.00
CA LYS A 191 9.41 11.95 7.64
C LYS A 191 8.30 12.57 6.77
N LEU A 192 7.06 12.07 6.89
CA LEU A 192 5.91 12.63 6.17
C LEU A 192 5.54 14.05 6.64
N LEU A 193 5.75 14.35 7.92
CA LEU A 193 5.52 15.70 8.48
C LEU A 193 6.53 16.74 7.99
N GLU A 194 7.70 16.31 7.48
CA GLU A 194 8.65 17.22 6.84
C GLU A 194 8.20 17.67 5.44
N ILE A 195 7.21 17.00 4.86
CA ILE A 195 6.66 17.36 3.55
C ILE A 195 5.61 18.46 3.72
N PRO A 196 5.80 19.65 3.09
CA PRO A 196 4.79 20.70 3.10
C PRO A 196 3.46 20.17 2.56
N ASP A 197 2.37 20.72 3.10
CA ASP A 197 0.99 20.37 2.76
C ASP A 197 0.48 19.03 3.31
N THR A 198 1.30 18.24 4.02
CA THR A 198 0.80 17.10 4.82
C THR A 198 -0.08 17.62 5.96
N LYS A 199 -1.34 17.17 5.99
CA LYS A 199 -2.36 17.59 6.97
C LYS A 199 -2.59 16.53 8.04
N ASN A 200 -3.12 15.38 7.65
CA ASN A 200 -3.38 14.25 8.54
C ASN A 200 -2.61 13.02 8.07
N ILE A 201 -2.21 12.17 9.01
CA ILE A 201 -1.51 10.92 8.71
C ILE A 201 -2.27 9.76 9.36
N TYR A 202 -2.55 8.74 8.55
CA TYR A 202 -3.26 7.55 8.96
C TYR A 202 -2.47 6.28 8.63
N PHE A 203 -2.72 5.21 9.38
CA PHE A 203 -2.33 3.86 9.03
C PHE A 203 -3.56 3.00 8.77
N ASP A 204 -3.67 2.39 7.60
CA ASP A 204 -4.82 1.54 7.27
C ASP A 204 -4.67 0.13 7.84
N ILE A 205 -5.46 -0.15 8.88
CA ILE A 205 -5.48 -1.41 9.61
C ILE A 205 -6.52 -2.41 9.08
N THR A 206 -7.04 -2.23 7.87
CA THR A 206 -8.13 -3.06 7.32
C THR A 206 -7.61 -4.22 6.46
N PRO A 207 -7.91 -5.49 6.75
CA PRO A 207 -7.53 -6.59 5.84
C PRO A 207 -8.34 -6.55 4.53
N LYS A 208 -7.90 -7.34 3.55
CA LYS A 208 -8.67 -7.66 2.33
C LYS A 208 -9.22 -9.08 2.45
N PRO A 209 -10.56 -9.28 2.48
CA PRO A 209 -11.65 -8.30 2.70
C PRO A 209 -11.69 -7.79 4.17
N PRO A 210 -12.42 -6.70 4.51
CA PRO A 210 -13.42 -5.97 3.70
C PRO A 210 -12.86 -4.86 2.80
N ALA A 211 -11.58 -4.53 2.87
CA ALA A 211 -10.97 -3.56 1.97
C ALA A 211 -10.58 -4.20 0.62
N THR A 212 -10.25 -3.37 -0.36
CA THR A 212 -9.38 -3.74 -1.48
C THR A 212 -7.91 -3.45 -1.13
N ILE A 213 -6.97 -3.78 -2.02
CA ILE A 213 -5.57 -3.37 -1.83
C ILE A 213 -5.46 -1.85 -2.03
N GLU A 214 -5.70 -1.40 -3.27
CA GLU A 214 -5.76 0.01 -3.67
C GLU A 214 -7.07 0.67 -3.24
N TYR A 215 -7.20 1.99 -3.38
CA TYR A 215 -8.32 2.79 -2.86
C TYR A 215 -9.38 3.22 -3.89
N VAL A 216 -9.10 3.05 -5.20
CA VAL A 216 -9.94 3.47 -6.33
C VAL A 216 -10.40 2.32 -7.25
#